data_AF-A0A0F9DHZ9-F1
#
_entry.id   AF-A0A0F9DHZ9-F1
#
_cell.length_a   1.000
_cell.length_b   1.000
_cell.length_c   1.000
_cell.angle_alpha   90.00
_cell.angle_beta   90.00
_cell.angle_gamma   90.00
#
_symmetry.space_group_name_H-M   'P 1'
#
loop_
_entity.id
_entity.type
_entity.pdbx_description
1 polymer ?
#
loop_
_entity_poly.entity_id
_entity_poly.type
_entity_poly.pdbx_seq_one_letter_code
_entity_poly.pdbx_strand_id
1 'polypeptide(L)' 'MSVYVDDMRARLGRMLMSHMVADRTDELLAMACRVGLKRKWFQLLSRPHYDLCQ' A
#
# COMPACT_ATOMS: atom_id res chain seq x y z
N MET A 1 4.72 -15.03 3.27
CA MET A 1 4.29 -13.90 2.44
C MET A 1 3.49 -12.98 3.33
N SER A 2 4.15 -11.97 3.88
CA SER A 2 3.55 -11.05 4.84
C SER A 2 3.47 -9.68 4.20
N VAL A 3 2.27 -9.09 4.24
CA VAL A 3 2.06 -7.72 3.81
C VAL A 3 1.46 -6.99 4.99
N TYR A 4 1.99 -5.81 5.26
CA TYR A 4 1.64 -5.03 6.44
C TYR A 4 0.95 -3.75 5.99
N VAL A 5 0.00 -3.31 6.80
CA VAL A 5 -0.54 -1.96 6.75
C VAL A 5 0.00 -1.25 7.98
N ASP A 6 0.61 -0.09 7.79
CA ASP A 6 1.11 0.69 8.92
C ASP A 6 -0.03 1.23 9.80
N ASP A 7 0.33 1.69 10.99
CA ASP A 7 -0.60 2.36 11.91
C ASP A 7 -0.80 3.84 11.58
N MET A 8 -0.23 4.31 10.46
CA MET A 8 -0.42 5.67 9.99
C MET A 8 -1.89 5.92 9.70
N ARG A 9 -2.37 7.08 10.15
CA ARG A 9 -3.74 7.56 9.96
C ARG A 9 -3.71 8.97 9.40
N ALA A 10 -3.14 9.09 8.19
CA ALA A 10 -2.97 10.39 7.53
C ALA A 10 -4.28 10.86 6.91
N ARG A 11 -4.68 12.10 7.18
CA ARG A 11 -5.91 12.65 6.59
C ARG A 11 -5.65 13.13 5.16
N LEU A 12 -6.46 12.65 4.22
CA LEU A 12 -6.54 13.17 2.85
C LEU A 12 -7.97 13.63 2.57
N GLY A 13 -8.25 14.91 2.85
CA GLY A 13 -9.61 15.44 2.81
C GLY A 13 -10.53 14.76 3.83
N ARG A 14 -11.48 13.95 3.33
CA ARG A 14 -12.41 13.14 4.15
C ARG A 14 -11.94 11.70 4.36
N MET A 15 -10.84 11.31 3.71
CA MET A 15 -10.30 9.95 3.75
C MET A 15 -9.21 9.84 4.82
N LEU A 16 -9.03 8.62 5.31
CA LEU A 16 -7.92 8.26 6.16
C LEU A 16 -7.03 7.28 5.39
N MET A 17 -5.75 7.61 5.28
CA MET A 17 -4.79 6.89 4.47
C MET A 17 -3.76 6.17 5.35
N SER A 18 -3.38 4.97 4.92
CA SER A 18 -2.27 4.17 5.45
C SER A 18 -1.42 3.62 4.32
N HIS A 19 -0.19 3.22 4.63
CA HIS A 19 0.66 2.55 3.65
C HIS A 19 0.56 1.04 3.77
N MET A 20 0.42 0.37 2.64
CA MET A 20 0.64 -1.06 2.50
C MET A 20 2.07 -1.31 2.02
N VAL A 21 2.83 -2.11 2.76
CA VAL A 21 4.25 -2.40 2.53
C VAL A 21 4.54 -3.90 2.66
N ALA A 22 5.63 -4.35 2.05
CA ALA A 22 6.14 -5.71 2.21
C ALA A 22 7.68 -5.70 2.10
N ASP A 23 8.31 -6.79 2.58
CA ASP A 23 9.76 -6.94 2.50
C ASP A 23 10.25 -7.12 1.06
N ARG A 24 9.39 -7.70 0.20
CA ARG A 24 9.68 -7.85 -1.23
C ARG A 24 8.60 -7.22 -2.09
N THR A 25 9.04 -6.58 -3.18
CA THR A 25 8.15 -5.91 -4.14
C THR A 25 7.16 -6.88 -4.79
N ASP A 26 7.55 -8.13 -5.08
CA ASP A 26 6.65 -9.12 -5.67
C ASP A 26 5.51 -9.51 -4.71
N GLU A 27 5.78 -9.58 -3.41
CA GLU A 27 4.77 -9.82 -2.38
C GLU A 27 3.75 -8.68 -2.31
N LEU A 28 4.25 -7.43 -2.33
CA LEU A 28 3.41 -6.24 -2.32
C LEU A 28 2.52 -6.15 -3.57
N LEU A 29 3.10 -6.40 -4.74
CA LEU A 29 2.38 -6.37 -6.01
C LEU A 29 1.35 -7.49 -6.12
N ALA A 30 1.66 -8.69 -5.60
CA ALA A 30 0.73 -9.80 -5.54
C ALA A 30 -0.45 -9.49 -4.61
N MET A 31 -0.21 -8.89 -3.44
CA MET A 31 -1.28 -8.47 -2.54
C MET A 31 -2.13 -7.36 -3.18
N ALA A 32 -1.50 -6.34 -3.77
CA ALA A 32 -2.20 -5.28 -4.48
C ALA A 32 -3.13 -5.81 -5.58
N CYS A 33 -2.69 -6.83 -6.32
CA CYS A 33 -3.53 -7.51 -7.32
C CYS A 33 -4.73 -8.21 -6.67
N ARG A 34 -4.52 -8.92 -5.55
CA ARG A 34 -5.57 -9.65 -4.83
C ARG A 34 -6.65 -8.72 -4.25
N VAL A 35 -6.27 -7.55 -3.76
CA VAL A 35 -7.22 -6.56 -3.19
C VAL A 35 -7.77 -5.57 -4.22
N GLY A 36 -7.44 -5.74 -5.51
CA GLY A 36 -7.99 -4.93 -6.60
C GLY A 36 -7.35 -3.54 -6.77
N LEU A 37 -6.17 -3.29 -6.20
CA LEU A 37 -5.43 -2.06 -6.44
C LEU A 37 -4.84 -2.05 -7.86
N LYS A 38 -4.84 -0.86 -8.48
CA LYS A 38 -4.29 -0.69 -9.82
C LYS A 38 -2.77 -0.62 -9.77
N ARG A 39 -2.08 -1.33 -10.67
CA ARG A 39 -0.61 -1.32 -10.76
C ARG A 39 -0.02 0.09 -10.85
N LYS A 40 -0.71 1.02 -11.52
CA LYS A 40 -0.29 2.42 -11.64
C LYS A 40 -0.24 3.22 -10.33
N TRP A 41 -0.82 2.69 -9.25
CA TRP A 41 -0.76 3.29 -7.91
C TRP A 41 0.43 2.82 -7.09
N PHE A 42 1.26 1.94 -7.66
CA PHE A 42 2.49 1.50 -7.03
C PHE A 42 3.47 2.67 -6.91
N GLN A 43 3.96 2.93 -5.71
CA GLN A 43 4.93 3.98 -5.45
C GLN A 43 6.31 3.38 -5.25
N LEU A 44 7.20 3.57 -6.23
CA LEU A 44 8.60 3.14 -6.18
C LEU A 44 9.50 4.29 -5.68
N LEU A 45 9.28 4.72 -4.45
CA LEU A 45 10.12 5.73 -3.77
C LEU A 45 11.11 5.05 -2.82
N SER A 46 11.54 5.74 -1.77
CA SER A 46 12.49 5.22 -0.77
C SER A 46 12.05 3.90 -0.14
N ARG A 47 10.74 3.68 0.04
CA ARG A 47 10.15 2.37 0.38
C ARG A 47 8.99 2.05 -0.57
N PRO A 48 9.05 0.93 -1.32
CA PRO A 48 7.95 0.49 -2.17
C PRO A 48 6.65 0.32 -1.37
N HIS A 49 5.58 1.00 -1.78
CA HIS A 49 4.30 0.92 -1.07
C HIS A 49 3.09 1.22 -1.98
N TYR A 50 1.91 1.00 -1.41
CA TYR A 50 0.63 1.50 -1.90
C TYR A 50 -0.08 2.29 -0.80
N ASP A 51 -0.83 3.32 -1.18
CA ASP A 51 -1.74 4.00 -0.26
C ASP A 51 -3.09 3.25 -0.22
N LEU A 52 -3.58 3.01 0.99
CA LEU A 52 -4.89 2.44 1.26
C LEU A 52 -5.78 3.47 1.92
N CYS A 53 -7.02 3.61 1.42
CA CYS A 53 -8.06 4.31 2.16
C CYS A 53 -8.69 3.35 3.16
N GLN A 54 -8.85 3.79 4.41
CA GLN A 54 -9.66 3.14 5.42
C GLN A 54 -11.13 3.56 5.32
#